data_AF-A0A1H4UQL0-F1
#
_entry.id   AF-A0A1H4UQL0-F1
#
_cell.length_a   1.000
_cell.length_b   1.000
_cell.length_c   1.000
_cell.angle_alpha   90.00
_cell.angle_beta   90.00
_cell.angle_gamma   90.00
#
_symmetry.space_group_name_H-M   'P 1'
#
loop_
_entity.id
_entity.type
_entity.pdbx_description
1 polymer ?
#
loop_
_entity_poly.entity_id
_entity_poly.type
_entity_poly.pdbx_seq_one_letter_code
_entity_poly.pdbx_strand_id
1 'polypeptide(L)'
;MKVLNTEAKVFWTADPDEVVPLRGLAPHDLIGVLQQHFGFLRGPTTLPAPGKGYDFEQGRFAGPDGQIIIKILTVFMDGMSVEVSSNTDDALFIVYQALQIGKQLGVRDPITQPTILLQSTAMFMFDNPLSNILRNRDETLGLVEGAIQLQFPSHHELNSLAFSVDPLTLPQKIGNINPTIFRIDRRASFPYSENRFASFANTSTQNHIHLLENFEKLLSN
;
A
#
# COMPACT_ATOMS: atom_id res chain seq x y z
N MET A 1 8.65 -2.79 -20.03
CA MET A 1 7.67 -2.55 -18.95
C MET A 1 7.21 -1.10 -18.92
N LYS A 2 5.90 -0.88 -18.79
CA LYS A 2 5.29 0.44 -18.64
C LYS A 2 4.47 0.54 -17.35
N VAL A 3 4.84 1.43 -16.44
CA VAL A 3 4.02 1.75 -15.26
C VAL A 3 2.87 2.67 -15.68
N LEU A 4 1.66 2.36 -15.22
CA LEU A 4 0.44 3.09 -15.55
C LEU A 4 0.01 4.02 -14.42
N ASN A 5 0.05 3.52 -13.19
CA ASN A 5 -0.15 4.30 -11.98
C ASN A 5 0.53 3.61 -10.79
N THR A 6 0.67 4.37 -9.71
CA THR A 6 1.10 3.88 -8.42
C THR A 6 0.17 4.42 -7.35
N GLU A 7 -0.01 3.64 -6.30
CA GLU A 7 -0.67 4.05 -5.07
C GLU A 7 0.22 3.61 -3.91
N ALA A 8 0.18 4.36 -2.83
CA ALA A 8 0.98 4.03 -1.66
C ALA A 8 0.18 4.20 -0.38
N LYS A 9 0.48 3.35 0.59
CA LYS A 9 -0.05 3.44 1.93
C LYS A 9 1.07 3.31 2.94
N VAL A 10 1.07 4.18 3.93
CA VAL A 10 2.01 4.14 5.05
C VAL A 10 1.23 4.00 6.34
N PHE A 11 1.65 3.06 7.18
CA PHE A 11 1.22 2.98 8.57
C PHE A 11 2.35 3.48 9.44
N TRP A 12 2.01 4.32 10.39
CA TRP A 12 2.88 4.75 11.46
C TRP A 12 2.20 4.41 12.78
N THR A 13 2.81 3.54 13.58
CA THR A 13 2.26 3.11 14.87
C THR A 13 3.30 3.27 15.97
N ALA A 14 2.83 3.59 17.16
CA ALA A 14 3.62 3.81 18.36
C ALA A 14 2.91 3.22 19.57
N ASP A 15 3.57 3.23 20.72
CA ASP A 15 2.92 2.84 21.96
C ASP A 15 1.81 3.88 22.30
N PRO A 16 0.55 3.44 22.48
CA PRO A 16 -0.55 4.35 22.77
C PRO A 16 -0.36 5.13 24.07
N ASP A 17 0.42 4.64 25.04
CA ASP A 17 0.71 5.36 26.29
C ASP A 17 1.75 6.48 26.11
N GLU A 18 2.54 6.42 25.04
CA GLU A 18 3.57 7.42 24.73
C GLU A 18 3.03 8.56 23.86
N VAL A 19 2.08 8.28 22.96
CA VAL A 19 1.53 9.26 21.99
C VAL A 19 0.20 9.81 22.48
N VAL A 20 0.22 10.45 23.65
CA VAL A 20 -0.96 11.08 24.26
C VAL A 20 -0.77 12.59 24.48
N PRO A 21 -1.84 13.39 24.34
CA PRO A 21 -1.81 14.81 24.66
C PRO A 21 -1.60 15.05 26.17
N LEU A 22 -0.73 16.00 26.52
CA LEU A 22 -0.37 16.30 27.92
C LEU A 22 -1.56 16.76 28.81
N ARG A 23 -2.56 17.41 28.20
CA ARG A 23 -3.72 17.98 28.92
C ARG A 23 -5.07 17.48 28.38
N GLY A 24 -5.04 16.38 27.62
CA GLY A 24 -6.17 15.98 26.77
C GLY A 24 -6.25 16.81 25.49
N LEU A 25 -6.88 16.26 24.45
CA LEU A 25 -7.13 16.92 23.17
C LEU A 25 -8.59 16.68 22.81
N ALA A 26 -9.35 17.75 22.58
CA ALA A 26 -10.71 17.60 22.09
C ALA A 26 -10.67 17.06 20.66
N PRO A 27 -11.34 15.93 20.35
CA PRO A 27 -11.32 15.36 19.00
C PRO A 27 -11.76 16.35 17.92
N HIS A 28 -12.71 17.24 18.24
CA HIS A 28 -13.19 18.27 17.32
C HIS A 28 -12.09 19.22 16.87
N ASP A 29 -11.16 19.60 17.74
CA ASP A 29 -10.06 20.51 17.40
C ASP A 29 -9.07 19.83 16.48
N LEU A 30 -8.72 18.57 16.75
CA LEU A 30 -7.87 17.76 15.88
C LEU A 30 -8.50 17.61 14.48
N ILE A 31 -9.79 17.28 14.42
CA ILE A 31 -10.52 17.12 13.17
C ILE A 31 -10.52 18.43 12.36
N GLY A 32 -10.85 19.55 12.99
CA GLY A 32 -10.87 20.86 12.34
C GLY A 32 -9.52 21.26 11.77
N VAL A 33 -8.44 21.09 12.56
CA VAL A 33 -7.08 21.45 12.12
C VAL A 33 -6.61 20.55 10.97
N LEU A 34 -6.80 19.23 11.06
CA LEU A 34 -6.41 18.32 9.98
C LEU A 34 -7.20 18.58 8.70
N GLN A 35 -8.51 18.79 8.82
CA GLN A 35 -9.38 19.07 7.66
C GLN A 35 -8.99 20.38 6.98
N GLN A 36 -8.68 21.43 7.74
CA GLN A 36 -8.22 22.70 7.18
C GLN A 36 -6.82 22.58 6.56
N HIS A 37 -5.89 21.91 7.24
CA HIS A 37 -4.48 21.85 6.82
C HIS A 37 -4.29 21.03 5.55
N PHE A 38 -4.98 19.89 5.45
CA PHE A 38 -4.90 18.99 4.29
C PHE A 38 -6.07 19.16 3.30
N GLY A 39 -6.96 20.12 3.53
CA GLY A 39 -8.07 20.42 2.64
C GLY A 39 -8.98 19.23 2.32
N PHE A 40 -9.24 18.35 3.31
CA PHE A 40 -10.07 17.16 3.12
C PHE A 40 -11.52 17.55 2.75
N LEU A 41 -12.05 16.92 1.70
CA LEU A 41 -13.44 17.10 1.31
C LEU A 41 -14.41 16.51 2.34
N ARG A 42 -14.02 15.39 2.97
CA ARG A 42 -14.83 14.72 3.98
C ARG A 42 -13.99 14.40 5.21
N GLY A 43 -14.48 14.84 6.37
CA GLY A 43 -13.93 14.49 7.68
C GLY A 43 -14.90 13.62 8.48
N PRO A 44 -14.46 13.10 9.64
CA PRO A 44 -15.29 12.30 10.52
C PRO A 44 -16.39 13.15 11.17
N THR A 45 -17.63 12.70 11.09
CA THR A 45 -18.80 13.37 11.70
C THR A 45 -19.30 12.66 12.96
N THR A 46 -18.80 11.46 13.23
CA THR A 46 -19.17 10.61 14.37
C THR A 46 -17.93 10.00 14.99
N LEU A 47 -18.06 9.56 16.24
CA LEU A 47 -17.02 8.76 16.88
C LEU A 47 -16.82 7.44 16.09
N PRO A 48 -15.57 6.98 15.93
CA PRO A 48 -15.28 5.72 15.28
C PRO A 48 -15.77 4.55 16.14
N ALA A 49 -16.12 3.45 15.48
CA ALA A 49 -16.40 2.19 16.17
C ALA A 49 -15.14 1.69 16.91
N PRO A 50 -15.27 0.82 17.94
CA PRO A 50 -14.12 0.23 18.61
C PRO A 50 -13.14 -0.41 17.61
N GLY A 51 -11.86 -0.06 17.71
CA GLY A 51 -10.81 -0.54 16.79
C GLY A 51 -10.80 0.12 15.40
N LYS A 52 -11.60 1.17 15.18
CA LYS A 52 -11.54 2.01 13.97
C LYS A 52 -10.91 3.37 14.31
N GLY A 53 -10.31 3.99 13.30
CA GLY A 53 -9.77 5.34 13.40
C GLY A 53 -10.73 6.39 12.85
N TYR A 54 -10.34 7.65 13.00
CA TYR A 54 -10.98 8.80 12.38
C TYR A 54 -10.51 8.94 10.94
N ASP A 55 -11.42 8.67 9.99
CA ASP A 55 -11.13 8.74 8.56
C ASP A 55 -11.37 10.15 8.00
N PHE A 56 -10.37 10.63 7.26
CA PHE A 56 -10.40 11.85 6.46
C PHE A 56 -10.19 11.46 5.01
N GLU A 57 -11.10 11.83 4.11
CA GLU A 57 -11.12 11.35 2.73
C GLU A 57 -10.91 12.50 1.74
N GLN A 58 -10.18 12.22 0.66
CA GLN A 58 -9.97 13.11 -0.49
C GLN A 58 -9.38 14.48 -0.08
N GLY A 59 -8.13 14.45 0.40
CA GLY A 59 -7.35 15.62 0.76
C GLY A 59 -6.27 15.95 -0.26
N ARG A 60 -5.58 17.06 -0.04
CA ARG A 60 -4.45 17.50 -0.84
C ARG A 60 -3.42 18.26 -0.01
N PHE A 61 -2.17 18.16 -0.40
CA PHE A 61 -1.09 18.92 0.22
C PHE A 61 -0.05 19.36 -0.80
N ALA A 62 0.59 20.51 -0.57
CA ALA A 62 1.74 20.93 -1.37
C ALA A 62 2.99 20.19 -0.87
N GLY A 63 3.40 19.16 -1.60
CA GLY A 63 4.63 18.42 -1.36
C GLY A 63 5.85 19.03 -2.03
N PRO A 64 7.04 18.45 -1.84
CA PRO A 64 8.29 18.91 -2.45
C PRO A 64 8.26 18.91 -3.98
N ASP A 65 7.67 17.86 -4.58
CA ASP A 65 7.66 17.64 -6.03
C ASP A 65 6.33 18.02 -6.70
N GLY A 66 5.43 18.65 -5.95
CA GLY A 66 4.12 19.08 -6.45
C GLY A 66 2.97 18.72 -5.51
N GLN A 67 1.77 18.67 -6.06
CA GLN A 67 0.57 18.42 -5.27
C GLN A 67 0.44 16.92 -4.95
N ILE A 68 0.41 16.60 -3.66
CA ILE A 68 0.12 15.25 -3.14
C ILE A 68 -1.39 15.11 -3.00
N ILE A 69 -1.96 14.06 -3.60
CA ILE A 69 -3.38 13.70 -3.44
C ILE A 69 -3.49 12.63 -2.37
N ILE A 70 -4.13 12.98 -1.27
CA ILE A 70 -4.37 12.10 -0.12
C ILE A 70 -5.72 11.43 -0.33
N LYS A 71 -5.73 10.13 -0.59
CA LYS A 71 -6.96 9.36 -0.74
C LYS A 71 -7.67 9.25 0.61
N ILE A 72 -6.94 8.79 1.62
CA ILE A 72 -7.43 8.60 2.99
C ILE A 72 -6.31 8.89 4.00
N LEU A 73 -6.59 9.67 5.03
CA LEU A 73 -5.82 9.71 6.28
C LEU A 73 -6.70 9.12 7.37
N THR A 74 -6.22 8.12 8.08
CA THR A 74 -6.90 7.55 9.24
C THR A 74 -6.07 7.79 10.48
N VAL A 75 -6.65 8.38 11.52
CA VAL A 75 -6.00 8.58 12.82
C VAL A 75 -6.56 7.59 13.84
N PHE A 76 -5.69 6.77 14.43
CA PHE A 76 -6.00 5.80 15.47
C PHE A 76 -5.52 6.30 16.84
N MET A 77 -5.82 5.54 17.89
CA MET A 77 -5.31 5.82 19.24
C MET A 77 -3.80 5.58 19.36
N ASP A 78 -3.27 4.65 18.58
CA ASP A 78 -1.89 4.15 18.62
C ASP A 78 -1.10 4.54 17.36
N GLY A 79 -1.64 5.40 16.49
CA GLY A 79 -0.96 5.79 15.27
C GLY A 79 -1.85 6.38 14.19
N MET A 80 -1.39 6.28 12.95
CA MET A 80 -2.14 6.74 11.78
C MET A 80 -1.79 5.92 10.54
N SER A 81 -2.66 5.96 9.54
CA SER A 81 -2.35 5.49 8.19
C SER A 81 -2.67 6.54 7.16
N VAL A 82 -1.79 6.69 6.16
CA VAL A 82 -1.97 7.61 5.05
C VAL A 82 -1.95 6.82 3.75
N GLU A 83 -2.95 7.00 2.91
CA GLU A 83 -3.02 6.49 1.55
C GLU A 83 -2.97 7.65 0.55
N VAL A 84 -2.09 7.55 -0.45
CA VAL A 84 -1.89 8.56 -1.51
C VAL A 84 -1.91 7.92 -2.90
N SER A 85 -2.25 8.71 -3.92
CA SER A 85 -2.27 8.29 -5.34
C SER A 85 -0.91 8.42 -6.05
N SER A 86 0.17 8.56 -5.29
CA SER A 86 1.52 8.78 -5.82
C SER A 86 2.49 7.71 -5.33
N ASN A 87 3.34 8.00 -4.33
CA ASN A 87 4.40 7.11 -3.87
C ASN A 87 4.51 7.09 -2.35
N THR A 88 5.28 6.14 -1.82
CA THR A 88 5.46 5.95 -0.37
C THR A 88 6.14 7.13 0.32
N ASP A 89 6.97 7.89 -0.39
CA ASP A 89 7.71 9.01 0.18
C ASP A 89 6.77 10.20 0.41
N ASP A 90 5.85 10.45 -0.51
CA ASP A 90 4.75 11.40 -0.35
C ASP A 90 3.85 11.01 0.83
N ALA A 91 3.44 9.75 0.93
CA ALA A 91 2.63 9.28 2.06
C ALA A 91 3.35 9.48 3.40
N LEU A 92 4.66 9.17 3.44
CA LEU A 92 5.49 9.36 4.63
C LEU A 92 5.66 10.85 4.96
N PHE A 93 5.78 11.72 3.95
CA PHE A 93 5.82 13.16 4.13
C PHE A 93 4.54 13.67 4.79
N ILE A 94 3.36 13.22 4.36
CA ILE A 94 2.08 13.56 4.99
C ILE A 94 2.00 13.07 6.43
N VAL A 95 2.49 11.85 6.73
CA VAL A 95 2.60 11.36 8.11
C VAL A 95 3.43 12.33 8.96
N TYR A 96 4.58 12.78 8.48
CA TYR A 96 5.40 13.74 9.21
C TYR A 96 4.69 15.09 9.42
N GLN A 97 3.97 15.60 8.42
CA GLN A 97 3.17 16.83 8.58
C GLN A 97 2.08 16.66 9.65
N ALA A 98 1.35 15.53 9.63
CA ALA A 98 0.32 15.24 10.62
C ALA A 98 0.90 15.11 12.04
N LEU A 99 2.09 14.52 12.18
CA LEU A 99 2.81 14.46 13.46
C LEU A 99 3.21 15.86 13.95
N GLN A 100 3.67 16.76 13.07
CA GLN A 100 3.97 18.14 13.47
C GLN A 100 2.72 18.88 13.98
N ILE A 101 1.57 18.67 13.36
CA ILE A 101 0.29 19.21 13.85
C ILE A 101 -0.02 18.63 15.23
N GLY A 102 0.15 17.32 15.43
CA GLY A 102 -0.02 16.67 16.73
C GLY A 102 0.84 17.34 17.82
N LYS A 103 2.11 17.61 17.54
CA LYS A 103 3.01 18.32 18.47
C LYS A 103 2.51 19.72 18.82
N GLN A 104 2.04 20.47 17.83
CA GLN A 104 1.47 21.80 18.04
C GLN A 104 0.22 21.75 18.94
N LEU A 105 -0.52 20.66 18.89
CA LEU A 105 -1.67 20.36 19.75
C LEU A 105 -1.30 19.72 21.10
N GLY A 106 0.00 19.57 21.40
CA GLY A 106 0.49 19.07 22.68
C GLY A 106 0.58 17.55 22.79
N VAL A 107 0.50 16.82 21.67
CA VAL A 107 0.83 15.38 21.61
C VAL A 107 2.34 15.22 21.71
N ARG A 108 2.79 14.29 22.56
CA ARG A 108 4.21 14.01 22.78
C ARG A 108 4.79 13.16 21.67
N ASP A 109 6.10 13.33 21.45
CA ASP A 109 6.87 12.36 20.69
C ASP A 109 6.93 11.02 21.44
N PRO A 110 6.86 9.88 20.72
CA PRO A 110 7.08 8.60 21.35
C PRO A 110 8.52 8.49 21.87
N ILE A 111 8.69 7.80 22.99
CA ILE A 111 9.99 7.49 23.59
C ILE A 111 10.60 6.28 22.87
N THR A 112 9.76 5.30 22.58
CA THR A 112 10.10 4.10 21.83
C THR A 112 10.06 4.40 20.34
N GLN A 113 10.95 3.76 19.57
CA GLN A 113 10.96 3.92 18.11
C GLN A 113 9.63 3.44 17.52
N PRO A 114 8.91 4.31 16.76
CA PRO A 114 7.66 3.91 16.13
C PRO A 114 7.90 2.89 15.02
N THR A 115 6.90 2.05 14.78
CA THR A 115 6.90 1.11 13.65
C THR A 115 6.33 1.80 12.42
N ILE A 116 7.06 1.71 11.31
CA ILE A 116 6.63 2.25 10.01
C ILE A 116 6.50 1.09 9.04
N LEU A 117 5.32 0.94 8.43
CA LEU A 117 5.06 -0.07 7.41
C LEU A 117 4.68 0.64 6.11
N LEU A 118 5.45 0.34 5.06
CA LEU A 118 5.24 0.87 3.73
C LEU A 118 4.50 -0.15 2.88
N GLN A 119 3.53 0.31 2.11
CA GLN A 119 2.85 -0.48 1.10
C GLN A 119 2.83 0.31 -0.21
N SER A 120 3.19 -0.38 -1.29
CA SER A 120 3.19 0.15 -2.64
C SER A 120 2.36 -0.76 -3.52
N THR A 121 1.42 -0.16 -4.25
CA THR A 121 0.66 -0.80 -5.31
C THR A 121 1.04 -0.16 -6.63
N ALA A 122 1.28 -0.97 -7.66
CA ALA A 122 1.56 -0.48 -9.00
C ALA A 122 0.66 -1.18 -10.01
N MET A 123 0.03 -0.43 -10.92
CA MET A 123 -0.52 -1.03 -12.14
C MET A 123 0.45 -0.79 -13.28
N PHE A 124 0.73 -1.83 -14.05
CA PHE A 124 1.76 -1.79 -15.08
C PHE A 124 1.47 -2.82 -16.17
N MET A 125 2.27 -2.74 -17.23
CA MET A 125 2.27 -3.69 -18.35
C MET A 125 3.68 -4.24 -18.54
N PHE A 126 3.78 -5.56 -18.66
CA PHE A 126 4.99 -6.23 -19.12
C PHE A 126 5.00 -6.32 -20.64
N ASP A 127 6.18 -6.24 -21.23
CA ASP A 127 6.39 -6.40 -22.66
C ASP A 127 6.31 -7.89 -23.04
N ASN A 128 6.65 -8.78 -22.10
CA ASN A 128 6.59 -10.24 -22.26
C ASN A 128 5.51 -10.87 -21.36
N PRO A 129 4.92 -12.02 -21.75
CA PRO A 129 3.98 -12.75 -20.89
C PRO A 129 4.61 -13.16 -19.56
N LEU A 130 3.88 -13.00 -18.45
CA LEU A 130 4.34 -13.41 -17.12
C LEU A 130 4.72 -14.90 -17.05
N SER A 131 4.06 -15.74 -17.86
CA SER A 131 4.33 -17.18 -17.96
C SER A 131 5.74 -17.50 -18.47
N ASN A 132 6.46 -16.56 -19.09
CA ASN A 132 7.86 -16.73 -19.47
C ASN A 132 8.80 -16.95 -18.27
N ILE A 133 8.35 -16.66 -17.04
CA ILE A 133 9.12 -17.00 -15.84
C ILE A 133 9.29 -18.52 -15.63
N LEU A 134 8.43 -19.33 -16.27
CA LEU A 134 8.46 -20.78 -16.17
C LEU A 134 9.44 -21.35 -17.19
N ARG A 135 10.47 -22.05 -16.71
CA ARG A 135 11.50 -22.68 -17.56
C ARG A 135 10.93 -23.64 -18.62
N ASN A 136 9.87 -24.38 -18.28
CA ASN A 136 9.15 -25.29 -19.19
C ASN A 136 7.71 -24.81 -19.38
N ARG A 137 7.53 -23.54 -19.77
CA ARG A 137 6.22 -22.88 -19.88
C ARG A 137 5.18 -23.72 -20.61
N ASP A 138 5.45 -24.09 -21.87
CA ASP A 138 4.46 -24.75 -22.74
C ASP A 138 4.06 -26.14 -22.21
N GLU A 139 5.02 -26.90 -21.67
CA GLU A 139 4.74 -28.18 -21.03
C GLU A 139 3.87 -28.00 -19.77
N THR A 140 4.21 -27.02 -18.92
CA THR A 140 3.48 -26.74 -17.69
C THR A 140 2.04 -26.28 -17.98
N LEU A 141 1.87 -25.37 -18.94
CA LEU A 141 0.54 -24.91 -19.36
C LEU A 141 -0.26 -26.04 -20.02
N GLY A 142 0.38 -26.87 -20.84
CA GLY A 142 -0.25 -28.05 -21.45
C GLY A 142 -0.75 -29.08 -20.43
N LEU A 143 -0.02 -29.29 -19.33
CA LEU A 143 -0.48 -30.15 -18.22
C LEU A 143 -1.73 -29.59 -17.54
N VAL A 144 -1.78 -28.28 -17.33
CA VAL A 144 -2.96 -27.60 -16.75
C VAL A 144 -4.14 -27.68 -17.70
N GLU A 145 -3.94 -27.39 -18.98
CA GLU A 145 -4.96 -27.50 -20.02
C GLU A 145 -5.52 -28.91 -20.15
N GLY A 146 -4.67 -29.93 -20.14
CA GLY A 146 -5.10 -31.33 -20.20
C GLY A 146 -5.88 -31.78 -18.95
N ALA A 147 -5.58 -31.21 -17.78
CA ALA A 147 -6.27 -31.51 -16.54
C ALA A 147 -7.63 -30.79 -16.43
N ILE A 148 -7.75 -29.59 -17.00
CA ILE A 148 -8.97 -28.77 -16.93
C ILE A 148 -9.79 -28.97 -18.22
N GLN A 149 -10.69 -29.93 -18.20
CA GLN A 149 -11.54 -30.26 -19.34
C GLN A 149 -12.71 -29.28 -19.51
N LEU A 150 -12.46 -28.13 -20.14
CA LEU A 150 -13.51 -27.19 -20.53
C LEU A 150 -14.20 -27.66 -21.82
N GLN A 151 -15.51 -27.37 -21.93
CA GLN A 151 -16.32 -27.74 -23.10
C GLN A 151 -16.05 -26.87 -24.34
N PHE A 152 -15.13 -25.92 -24.23
CA PHE A 152 -14.79 -24.95 -25.26
C PHE A 152 -13.26 -24.76 -25.29
N PRO A 153 -12.68 -24.38 -26.44
CA PRO A 153 -11.26 -24.06 -26.53
C PRO A 153 -10.88 -22.99 -25.51
N SER A 154 -9.88 -23.30 -24.68
CA SER A 154 -9.39 -22.41 -23.64
C SER A 154 -7.86 -22.44 -23.63
N HIS A 155 -7.24 -21.27 -23.52
CA HIS A 155 -5.79 -21.13 -23.39
C HIS A 155 -5.49 -20.71 -21.95
N HIS A 156 -4.68 -21.49 -21.23
CA HIS A 156 -4.31 -21.16 -19.86
C HIS A 156 -3.04 -20.30 -19.84
N GLU A 157 -2.99 -19.34 -18.92
CA GLU A 157 -1.81 -18.51 -18.69
C GLU A 157 -1.57 -18.38 -17.18
N LEU A 158 -0.33 -18.01 -16.83
CA LEU A 158 0.02 -17.69 -15.45
C LEU A 158 -0.72 -16.40 -15.02
N ASN A 159 -1.62 -16.54 -14.05
CA ASN A 159 -2.48 -15.45 -13.57
C ASN A 159 -1.86 -14.64 -12.43
N SER A 160 -1.12 -15.30 -11.53
CA SER A 160 -0.59 -14.69 -10.32
C SER A 160 0.77 -15.27 -9.96
N LEU A 161 1.61 -14.44 -9.35
CA LEU A 161 2.87 -14.79 -8.73
C LEU A 161 2.93 -14.13 -7.35
N ALA A 162 3.18 -14.88 -6.29
CA ALA A 162 3.25 -14.34 -4.95
C ALA A 162 4.43 -14.92 -4.15
N PHE A 163 5.06 -14.07 -3.36
CA PHE A 163 6.12 -14.40 -2.43
C PHE A 163 5.71 -13.90 -1.06
N SER A 164 5.92 -14.73 -0.05
CA SER A 164 5.66 -14.42 1.35
C SER A 164 6.80 -14.95 2.21
N VAL A 165 7.03 -14.31 3.34
CA VAL A 165 7.94 -14.83 4.36
C VAL A 165 7.18 -15.77 5.29
N ASP A 166 7.85 -16.81 5.76
CA ASP A 166 7.30 -17.71 6.78
C ASP A 166 6.90 -16.90 8.04
N PRO A 167 5.61 -16.89 8.42
CA PRO A 167 5.14 -16.13 9.57
C PRO A 167 5.83 -16.49 10.88
N LEU A 168 6.33 -17.72 11.04
CA LEU A 168 7.04 -18.17 12.23
C LEU A 168 8.42 -17.54 12.39
N THR A 169 8.97 -16.97 11.31
CA THR A 169 10.26 -16.27 11.32
C THR A 169 10.12 -14.78 11.61
N LEU A 170 8.89 -14.25 11.64
CA LEU A 170 8.65 -12.83 11.88
C LEU A 170 8.68 -12.50 13.38
N PRO A 171 9.22 -11.32 13.77
CA PRO A 171 9.06 -10.80 15.12
C PRO A 171 7.57 -10.72 15.51
N GLN A 172 7.23 -11.14 16.73
CA GLN A 172 5.84 -11.16 17.24
C GLN A 172 5.13 -9.80 17.07
N LYS A 173 5.87 -8.68 17.18
CA LYS A 173 5.34 -7.32 17.01
C LYS A 173 4.79 -7.03 15.61
N ILE A 174 5.24 -7.75 14.57
CA ILE A 174 4.81 -7.56 13.18
C ILE A 174 4.15 -8.81 12.57
N GLY A 175 4.15 -9.95 13.28
CA GLY A 175 3.61 -11.22 12.78
C GLY A 175 2.12 -11.16 12.42
N ASN A 176 1.34 -10.30 13.07
CA ASN A 176 -0.08 -10.08 12.75
C ASN A 176 -0.31 -9.10 11.60
N ILE A 177 0.71 -8.38 11.15
CA ILE A 177 0.61 -7.32 10.16
C ILE A 177 1.26 -7.78 8.86
N ASN A 178 0.87 -8.93 8.29
CA ASN A 178 1.51 -9.63 7.16
C ASN A 178 2.35 -8.74 6.19
N PRO A 179 3.59 -8.37 6.56
CA PRO A 179 4.27 -7.22 5.97
C PRO A 179 5.25 -7.68 4.90
N THR A 180 5.09 -8.90 4.40
CA THR A 180 6.12 -9.57 3.61
C THR A 180 5.62 -10.12 2.28
N ILE A 181 4.40 -9.76 1.89
CA ILE A 181 3.88 -10.13 0.58
C ILE A 181 4.46 -9.22 -0.50
N PHE A 182 5.07 -9.85 -1.50
CA PHE A 182 5.18 -9.31 -2.85
C PHE A 182 4.32 -10.17 -3.76
N ARG A 183 3.44 -9.55 -4.56
CA ARG A 183 2.63 -10.28 -5.54
C ARG A 183 2.41 -9.51 -6.81
N ILE A 184 2.25 -10.23 -7.90
CA ILE A 184 1.83 -9.73 -9.20
C ILE A 184 0.58 -10.52 -9.57
N ASP A 185 -0.52 -9.81 -9.81
CA ASP A 185 -1.79 -10.38 -10.23
C ASP A 185 -2.20 -9.77 -11.56
N ARG A 186 -2.63 -10.61 -12.49
CA ARG A 186 -3.23 -10.13 -13.73
C ARG A 186 -4.51 -9.37 -13.42
N ARG A 187 -4.76 -8.27 -14.14
CA ARG A 187 -5.98 -7.47 -13.95
C ARG A 187 -7.18 -8.27 -14.45
N ALA A 188 -8.13 -8.53 -13.55
CA ALA A 188 -9.41 -9.11 -13.92
C ALA A 188 -10.14 -8.24 -14.96
N SER A 189 -10.92 -8.87 -15.83
CA SER A 189 -11.73 -8.23 -16.88
C SER A 189 -10.94 -7.58 -18.03
N PHE A 190 -9.62 -7.80 -18.13
CA PHE A 190 -8.83 -7.42 -19.30
C PHE A 190 -8.40 -8.67 -20.09
N PRO A 191 -8.40 -8.61 -21.44
CA PRO A 191 -7.88 -9.67 -22.28
C PRO A 191 -6.44 -10.03 -21.95
N TYR A 192 -6.08 -11.30 -22.13
CA TYR A 192 -4.73 -11.74 -21.77
C TYR A 192 -3.63 -11.14 -22.66
N SER A 193 -3.98 -10.73 -23.88
CA SER A 193 -3.11 -10.04 -24.81
C SER A 193 -2.64 -8.66 -24.34
N GLU A 194 -3.31 -8.05 -23.36
CA GLU A 194 -2.93 -6.71 -22.87
C GLU A 194 -1.79 -6.75 -21.85
N ASN A 195 -1.40 -7.92 -21.32
CA ASN A 195 -0.34 -8.08 -20.32
C ASN A 195 -0.40 -7.03 -19.18
N ARG A 196 -1.61 -6.78 -18.68
CA ARG A 196 -1.87 -5.77 -17.66
C ARG A 196 -1.96 -6.41 -16.29
N PHE A 197 -1.17 -5.87 -15.36
CA PHE A 197 -1.03 -6.42 -14.02
C PHE A 197 -1.23 -5.35 -12.96
N ALA A 198 -1.64 -5.79 -11.78
CA ALA A 198 -1.48 -5.08 -10.52
C ALA A 198 -0.42 -5.80 -9.71
N SER A 199 0.48 -5.06 -9.08
CA SER A 199 1.42 -5.61 -8.12
C SER A 199 1.28 -4.89 -6.79
N PHE A 200 1.51 -5.63 -5.73
CA PHE A 200 1.49 -5.16 -4.36
C PHE A 200 2.79 -5.59 -3.69
N ALA A 201 3.42 -4.67 -2.97
CA ALA A 201 4.65 -4.92 -2.23
C ALA A 201 4.67 -4.11 -0.93
N ASN A 202 5.09 -4.74 0.17
CA ASN A 202 5.35 -4.04 1.42
C ASN A 202 6.77 -3.43 1.45
N THR A 203 7.03 -2.46 0.56
CA THR A 203 8.32 -1.77 0.44
C THR A 203 8.10 -0.36 -0.14
N SER A 204 9.17 0.44 -0.27
CA SER A 204 9.07 1.75 -0.92
C SER A 204 8.64 1.61 -2.38
N THR A 205 7.93 2.61 -2.91
CA THR A 205 7.51 2.61 -4.31
C THR A 205 8.70 2.46 -5.25
N GLN A 206 9.83 3.12 -4.97
CA GLN A 206 11.05 2.99 -5.76
C GLN A 206 11.58 1.55 -5.81
N ASN A 207 11.71 0.89 -4.65
CA ASN A 207 12.18 -0.50 -4.59
C ASN A 207 11.21 -1.46 -5.26
N HIS A 208 9.90 -1.20 -5.13
CA HIS A 208 8.87 -1.98 -5.79
C HIS A 208 8.99 -1.89 -7.31
N ILE A 209 9.11 -0.69 -7.88
CA ILE A 209 9.30 -0.51 -9.32
C ILE A 209 10.60 -1.17 -9.79
N HIS A 210 11.69 -1.01 -9.05
CA HIS A 210 12.96 -1.66 -9.39
C HIS A 210 12.86 -3.20 -9.40
N LEU A 211 12.11 -3.79 -8.46
CA LEU A 211 11.84 -5.22 -8.44
C LEU A 211 11.06 -5.65 -9.69
N LEU A 212 10.03 -4.91 -10.08
CA LEU A 212 9.24 -5.19 -11.29
C LEU A 212 10.07 -5.09 -12.57
N GLU A 213 10.95 -4.10 -12.67
CA GLU A 213 11.89 -3.96 -13.79
C GLU A 213 12.85 -5.16 -13.89
N ASN A 214 13.26 -5.73 -12.76
CA ASN A 214 14.10 -6.93 -12.75
C ASN A 214 13.30 -8.17 -13.16
N PHE A 215 12.02 -8.29 -12.77
CA PHE A 215 11.15 -9.34 -13.29
C PHE A 215 11.01 -9.24 -14.81
N GLU A 216 10.78 -8.06 -15.36
CA GLU A 216 10.68 -7.86 -16.82
C GLU A 216 11.92 -8.39 -17.58
N LYS A 217 13.11 -8.15 -17.04
CA LYS A 217 14.36 -8.68 -17.62
C LYS A 217 14.39 -10.20 -17.60
N LEU A 218 13.88 -10.84 -16.55
CA LEU A 218 13.78 -12.29 -16.45
C LEU A 218 12.78 -12.88 -17.45
N LEU A 219 11.70 -12.17 -17.77
CA LEU A 219 10.69 -12.59 -18.76
C LEU A 219 11.18 -12.50 -20.21
N SER A 220 12.30 -11.80 -20.43
CA SER A 220 12.90 -11.57 -21.75
C SER A 220 13.96 -12.62 -22.13
N ASN A 221 14.34 -13.49 -21.20
CA ASN A 221 15.26 -14.60 -21.41
C ASN A 221 14.51 -15.86 -21.83
#